data_AF-A0A443PJB1-F1
#
_entry.id   AF-A0A443PJB1-F1
#
_cell.length_a   1.000
_cell.length_b   1.000
_cell.length_c   1.000
_cell.angle_alpha   90.00
_cell.angle_beta   90.00
_cell.angle_gamma   90.00
#
_symmetry.space_group_name_H-M   'P 1'
#
loop_
_entity.id
_entity.type
_entity.pdbx_description
1 polymer ?
#
loop_
_entity_poly.entity_id
_entity_poly.type
_entity_poly.pdbx_seq_one_letter_code
_entity_poly.pdbx_strand_id
1 'polypeptide(L)'
;MKTSGYMAPEYVMHGQFSIKSDVFSFGVLLLEIVSGQKNAYDSDRGGDILSYVWKLWNDGAILEIIDSTISEHCSNSEAMRCIHIGLLCVQKDPTSRPTMSSVALMLTSLSLTLPAPSAPAFFVSSTMEPAFQSTSQEDHSDPSPSKKPLESINDVSITELDPR
;
A
#
# COMPACT_ATOMS: atom_id res chain seq x y z
N MET A 1 19.93 -0.86 -6.08
CA MET A 1 19.20 -1.13 -4.84
C MET A 1 17.80 -0.54 -5.01
N LYS A 2 16.77 -1.37 -5.13
CA LYS A 2 15.38 -0.92 -5.34
C LYS A 2 14.74 -0.74 -3.96
N THR A 3 14.36 0.50 -3.60
CA THR A 3 13.74 0.87 -2.31
C THR A 3 12.21 0.94 -2.37
N SER A 4 11.60 0.57 -3.51
CA SER A 4 10.17 0.76 -3.78
C SER A 4 9.23 0.09 -2.76
N GLY A 5 9.63 -1.04 -2.15
CA GLY A 5 8.80 -1.75 -1.18
C GLY A 5 8.61 -1.04 0.17
N TYR A 6 9.50 -0.10 0.53
CA TYR A 6 9.39 0.66 1.79
C TYR A 6 8.60 1.95 1.63
N MET A 7 8.31 2.37 0.38
CA MET A 7 7.70 3.66 0.11
C MET A 7 6.19 3.63 0.38
N ALA A 8 5.71 4.65 1.09
CA ALA A 8 4.28 4.84 1.32
C ALA A 8 3.51 5.05 0.00
N PRO A 9 2.27 4.56 -0.11
CA PRO A 9 1.49 4.67 -1.35
C PRO A 9 1.31 6.10 -1.83
N GLU A 10 1.07 7.05 -0.93
CA GLU A 10 0.91 8.46 -1.29
C GLU A 10 2.20 9.09 -1.84
N TYR A 11 3.35 8.59 -1.38
CA TYR A 11 4.65 9.01 -1.90
C TYR A 11 4.89 8.43 -3.29
N VAL A 12 4.62 7.13 -3.48
CA VAL A 12 4.78 6.46 -4.80
C VAL A 12 3.84 7.03 -5.84
N MET A 13 2.57 7.25 -5.49
CA MET A 13 1.53 7.64 -6.43
C MET A 13 1.52 9.15 -6.73
N HIS A 14 1.83 9.99 -5.72
CA HIS A 14 1.65 11.44 -5.83
C HIS A 14 2.89 12.25 -5.44
N GLY A 15 4.01 11.61 -5.09
CA GLY A 15 5.22 12.28 -4.62
C GLY A 15 5.08 12.95 -3.25
N GLN A 16 4.04 12.61 -2.48
CA GLN A 16 3.76 13.25 -1.19
C GLN A 16 4.64 12.67 -0.07
N PHE A 17 5.70 13.40 0.29
CA PHE A 17 6.57 13.06 1.42
C PHE A 17 6.07 13.70 2.72
N SER A 18 6.08 12.96 3.82
CA SER A 18 5.71 13.45 5.13
C SER A 18 6.28 12.59 6.27
N ILE A 19 6.15 13.07 7.51
CA ILE A 19 6.42 12.24 8.70
C ILE A 19 5.59 10.94 8.68
N LYS A 20 4.39 10.95 8.09
CA LYS A 20 3.55 9.74 7.99
C LYS A 20 4.08 8.76 6.95
N SER A 21 4.76 9.20 5.89
CA SER A 21 5.43 8.28 4.95
C SER A 21 6.67 7.64 5.58
N ASP A 22 7.35 8.35 6.48
CA ASP A 22 8.45 7.78 7.28
C ASP A 22 7.93 6.71 8.26
N VAL A 23 6.79 6.96 8.92
CA VAL A 23 6.12 5.97 9.78
C VAL A 23 5.77 4.70 9.00
N PHE A 24 5.26 4.84 7.77
CA PHE A 24 4.99 3.70 6.90
C PHE A 24 6.25 2.89 6.63
N SER A 25 7.33 3.57 6.23
CA SER A 25 8.62 2.93 5.92
C SER A 25 9.18 2.19 7.14
N PHE A 26 9.06 2.79 8.33
CA PHE A 26 9.40 2.14 9.59
C PHE A 26 8.56 0.88 9.84
N GLY A 27 7.25 0.94 9.57
CA GLY A 27 6.35 -0.20 9.69
C GLY A 27 6.77 -1.39 8.82
N VAL A 28 7.10 -1.13 7.55
CA VAL A 28 7.63 -2.16 6.63
C VAL A 28 8.92 -2.76 7.18
N LEU A 29 9.85 -1.92 7.64
CA LEU A 29 11.12 -2.38 8.21
C LEU A 29 10.92 -3.22 9.48
N LEU A 30 10.01 -2.83 10.36
CA LEU A 30 9.71 -3.59 11.57
C LEU A 30 9.15 -4.98 11.24
N LEU A 31 8.26 -5.07 10.26
CA LEU A 31 7.72 -6.35 9.79
C LEU A 31 8.79 -7.23 9.13
N GLU A 32 9.69 -6.64 8.34
CA GLU A 32 10.85 -7.33 7.79
C GLU A 32 11.78 -7.87 8.87
N ILE A 33 12.09 -7.08 9.91
CA ILE A 33 12.95 -7.51 11.02
C ILE A 33 12.33 -8.69 11.77
N VAL A 34 11.05 -8.61 12.13
CA VAL A 34 10.40 -9.70 12.88
C VAL A 34 10.24 -10.96 12.03
N SER A 35 10.04 -10.82 10.73
CA SER A 35 9.86 -11.96 9.83
C SER A 35 11.17 -12.57 9.31
N GLY A 36 12.28 -11.83 9.36
CA GLY A 36 13.53 -12.21 8.71
C GLY A 36 13.43 -12.24 7.17
N GLN A 37 12.26 -11.87 6.61
CA GLN A 37 12.01 -11.89 5.18
C GLN A 37 12.22 -10.51 4.60
N LYS A 38 13.16 -10.41 3.66
CA LYS A 38 13.36 -9.16 2.91
C LYS A 38 12.08 -8.81 2.15
N ASN A 39 11.72 -7.54 2.16
CA ASN A 39 10.67 -7.03 1.30
C ASN A 39 11.09 -7.13 -0.18
N ALA A 40 10.73 -8.25 -0.80
CA ALA A 40 10.96 -8.54 -2.21
C ALA A 40 9.70 -8.22 -3.01
N TYR A 41 9.39 -6.92 -3.14
CA TYR A 41 8.31 -6.40 -4.00
C TYR A 41 8.34 -6.94 -5.45
N ASP A 42 9.47 -7.54 -5.88
CA ASP A 42 9.75 -7.94 -7.27
C ASP A 42 10.09 -9.45 -7.41
N SER A 43 9.71 -10.29 -6.44
CA SER A 43 9.92 -11.74 -6.58
C SER A 43 8.68 -12.46 -7.13
N ASP A 44 8.93 -13.40 -8.04
CA ASP A 44 8.03 -14.39 -8.65
C ASP A 44 7.29 -15.29 -7.64
N ARG A 45 7.32 -14.94 -6.34
CA ARG A 45 6.73 -15.64 -5.19
C ARG A 45 5.46 -14.98 -4.66
N GLY A 46 4.77 -14.19 -5.50
CA GLY A 46 3.34 -13.93 -5.31
C GLY A 46 2.95 -13.14 -4.05
N GLY A 47 3.53 -11.96 -3.84
CA GLY A 47 2.97 -10.94 -2.94
C GLY A 47 4.02 -10.08 -2.24
N ASP A 48 3.69 -8.80 -2.06
CA ASP A 48 4.40 -7.88 -1.15
C ASP A 48 4.30 -8.37 0.30
N ILE A 49 5.35 -8.18 1.12
CA ILE A 49 5.44 -8.66 2.51
C ILE A 49 4.20 -8.24 3.32
N LEU A 50 3.66 -7.06 3.07
CA LEU A 50 2.49 -6.54 3.77
C LEU A 50 1.24 -7.38 3.49
N SER A 51 1.09 -7.88 2.26
CA SER A 51 -0.05 -8.73 1.89
C SER A 51 0.04 -10.09 2.56
N TYR A 52 1.24 -10.66 2.64
CA TYR A 52 1.47 -11.93 3.31
C TYR A 52 1.25 -11.84 4.83
N VAL A 53 1.84 -10.83 5.48
CA VAL A 53 1.62 -10.54 6.91
C VAL A 53 0.13 -10.32 7.20
N TRP A 54 -0.55 -9.50 6.39
CA TRP A 54 -1.97 -9.21 6.59
C TRP A 54 -2.84 -10.45 6.46
N LYS A 55 -2.55 -11.33 5.49
CA LYS A 55 -3.25 -12.60 5.36
C LYS A 55 -3.10 -13.45 6.63
N LEU A 56 -1.87 -13.70 7.08
CA LEU A 56 -1.62 -14.48 8.30
C LEU A 56 -2.25 -13.85 9.55
N TRP A 57 -2.29 -12.53 9.62
CA TRP A 57 -2.97 -11.79 10.70
C TRP A 57 -4.46 -12.13 10.76
N ASN A 58 -5.14 -12.11 9.60
CA ASN A 58 -6.57 -12.45 9.53
C ASN A 58 -6.84 -13.95 9.73
N ASP A 59 -5.92 -14.81 9.29
CA ASP A 59 -6.03 -16.27 9.43
C ASP A 59 -5.68 -16.75 10.86
N GLY A 60 -5.21 -15.85 11.74
CA GLY A 60 -4.77 -16.20 13.10
C GLY A 60 -3.45 -16.97 13.17
N ALA A 61 -2.73 -17.06 12.06
CA ALA A 61 -1.48 -17.82 11.89
C ALA A 61 -0.23 -16.93 11.96
N ILE A 62 -0.33 -15.72 12.51
CA ILE A 62 0.74 -14.71 12.45
C ILE A 62 2.04 -15.14 13.12
N LEU A 63 2.00 -16.06 14.09
CA LEU A 63 3.21 -16.55 14.75
C LEU A 63 4.12 -17.35 13.80
N GLU A 64 3.58 -17.89 12.70
CA GLU A 64 4.34 -18.65 11.71
C GLU A 64 5.34 -17.78 10.94
N ILE A 65 5.16 -16.46 10.95
CA ILE A 65 6.06 -15.56 10.23
C ILE A 65 7.31 -15.21 11.04
N ILE A 66 7.33 -15.45 12.36
CA ILE A 66 8.41 -14.98 13.23
C ILE A 66 9.71 -15.71 12.87
N ASP A 67 10.76 -14.93 12.61
CA ASP A 67 12.08 -15.46 12.30
C ASP A 67 12.62 -16.30 13.48
N SER A 68 13.24 -17.44 13.17
CA SER A 68 13.75 -18.34 14.19
C SER A 68 14.79 -17.69 15.10
N THR A 69 15.66 -16.82 14.56
CA THR A 69 16.68 -16.10 15.34
C THR A 69 16.06 -15.09 16.30
N ILE A 70 14.93 -14.48 15.91
CA ILE A 70 14.13 -13.62 16.80
C ILE A 70 13.44 -14.47 17.88
N SER A 71 12.87 -15.62 17.51
CA SER A 71 12.16 -16.51 18.44
C SER A 71 13.02 -17.04 19.59
N GLU A 72 14.35 -17.08 19.40
CA GLU A 72 15.32 -17.47 20.44
C GLU A 72 15.54 -16.38 21.50
N HIS A 73 15.31 -15.11 21.15
CA HIS A 73 15.66 -13.94 21.96
C HIS A 73 14.46 -13.08 22.37
N CYS A 74 13.27 -13.38 21.86
CA CYS A 74 12.07 -12.57 22.00
C CYS A 74 10.87 -13.48 22.29
N SER A 75 10.02 -13.10 23.25
CA SER A 75 8.80 -13.87 23.51
C SER A 75 7.80 -13.72 22.35
N ASN A 76 6.95 -14.74 22.15
CA ASN A 76 5.87 -14.67 21.16
C ASN A 76 4.96 -13.44 21.37
N SER A 77 4.73 -13.04 22.63
CA SER A 77 3.96 -11.83 22.95
C SER A 77 4.63 -10.54 22.49
N GLU A 78 5.95 -10.42 22.66
CA GLU A 78 6.71 -9.26 22.22
C GLU A 78 6.79 -9.21 20.69
N ALA A 79 7.04 -10.35 20.04
CA ALA A 79 7.05 -10.46 18.59
C ALA A 79 5.67 -10.13 17.98
N MET A 80 4.59 -10.71 18.51
CA MET A 80 3.22 -10.41 18.09
C MET A 80 2.88 -8.93 18.28
N ARG A 81 3.36 -8.31 19.36
CA ARG A 81 3.20 -6.88 19.60
C ARG A 81 3.93 -6.03 18.56
N CYS A 82 5.17 -6.39 18.20
CA CYS A 82 5.91 -5.73 17.13
C CYS A 82 5.18 -5.84 15.78
N ILE A 83 4.61 -7.01 15.47
CA ILE A 83 3.83 -7.21 14.24
C ILE A 83 2.57 -6.33 14.25
N HIS A 84 1.85 -6.29 15.37
CA HIS A 84 0.67 -5.43 15.53
C HIS A 84 1.03 -3.95 15.31
N ILE A 85 2.09 -3.46 15.94
CA ILE A 85 2.58 -2.08 15.77
C ILE A 85 3.01 -1.84 14.32
N GLY A 86 3.70 -2.79 13.69
CA GLY A 86 4.08 -2.74 12.28
C GLY A 86 2.85 -2.58 11.37
N LEU A 87 1.80 -3.38 11.60
CA LEU A 87 0.53 -3.28 10.89
C LEU A 87 -0.16 -1.92 11.08
N LEU A 88 -0.12 -1.34 12.29
CA LEU A 88 -0.63 0.01 12.54
C LEU A 88 0.18 1.10 11.81
N CYS A 89 1.47 0.87 11.57
CA CYS A 89 2.31 1.83 10.86
C CYS A 89 2.09 1.82 9.35
N VAL A 90 1.70 0.68 8.76
CA VAL A 90 1.53 0.51 7.29
C VAL A 90 0.10 0.72 6.80
N GLN A 91 -0.73 1.41 7.58
CA GLN A 91 -2.12 1.70 7.21
C GLN A 91 -2.19 2.53 5.92
N LYS A 92 -3.19 2.24 5.07
CA LYS A 92 -3.41 2.94 3.79
C LYS A 92 -3.53 4.44 3.98
N ASP A 93 -4.41 4.85 4.88
CA ASP A 93 -4.63 6.25 5.23
C ASP A 93 -3.49 6.75 6.14
N PRO A 94 -2.73 7.79 5.72
CA PRO A 94 -1.68 8.40 6.55
C PRO A 94 -2.19 8.91 7.90
N THR A 95 -3.46 9.35 8.00
CA THR A 95 -4.00 9.88 9.26
C THR A 95 -4.20 8.78 10.31
N SER A 96 -4.51 7.57 9.86
CA SER A 96 -4.69 6.37 10.69
C SER A 96 -3.39 5.78 11.24
N ARG A 97 -2.21 6.18 10.71
CA ARG A 97 -0.91 5.73 11.21
C ARG A 97 -0.57 6.41 12.55
N PRO A 98 0.03 5.73 13.54
CA PRO A 98 0.45 6.35 14.79
C PRO A 98 1.55 7.40 14.58
N THR A 99 1.80 8.23 15.59
CA THR A 99 3.02 9.06 15.63
C THR A 99 4.21 8.21 16.08
N MET A 100 5.43 8.59 15.72
CA MET A 100 6.63 7.88 16.20
C MET A 100 6.77 7.89 17.74
N SER A 101 6.29 8.94 18.42
CA SER A 101 6.22 8.96 19.88
C SER A 101 5.26 7.91 20.44
N SER A 102 4.10 7.72 19.78
CA SER A 102 3.15 6.68 20.14
C SER A 102 3.74 5.30 19.88
N VAL A 103 4.41 5.09 18.74
CA VAL A 103 5.13 3.83 18.43
C VAL A 103 6.17 3.50 19.51
N ALA A 104 6.99 4.46 19.93
CA ALA A 104 7.98 4.22 20.99
C ALA A 104 7.32 3.82 22.32
N LEU A 105 6.20 4.44 22.67
CA LEU A 105 5.44 4.09 23.87
C LEU A 105 4.82 2.69 23.76
N MET A 106 4.24 2.36 22.59
CA MET A 106 3.69 1.04 22.31
C MET A 106 4.76 -0.05 22.43
N LEU A 107 5.97 0.17 21.92
CA LEU A 107 7.08 -0.79 21.99
C LEU A 107 7.61 -1.00 23.43
N THR A 108 7.64 0.06 24.24
CA THR A 108 8.21 0.01 25.59
C THR A 108 7.21 -0.40 26.68
N SER A 109 5.90 -0.27 26.43
CA SER A 109 4.85 -0.60 27.39
C SER A 109 4.01 -1.77 26.90
N LEU A 110 4.30 -2.98 27.40
CA LEU A 110 3.58 -4.20 27.01
C LEU A 110 2.13 -4.25 27.51
N SER A 111 1.78 -3.47 28.54
CA SER A 111 0.42 -3.41 29.09
C SER A 111 -0.53 -2.50 28.31
N LEU A 112 -0.04 -1.73 27.35
CA LEU A 112 -0.87 -0.83 26.56
C LEU A 112 -1.68 -1.62 25.52
N THR A 113 -3.00 -1.48 25.58
CA THR A 113 -3.93 -2.02 24.59
C THR A 113 -3.79 -1.30 23.25
N LEU A 114 -3.55 -2.05 22.19
CA LEU A 114 -3.39 -1.52 20.84
C LEU A 114 -4.72 -1.58 20.08
N PRO A 115 -5.06 -0.57 19.25
CA PRO A 115 -6.24 -0.62 18.40
C PRO A 115 -6.08 -1.70 17.32
N ALA A 116 -7.18 -2.28 16.86
CA ALA A 116 -7.12 -3.25 15.75
C ALA A 116 -6.60 -2.57 14.47
N PRO A 117 -5.63 -3.17 13.76
CA PRO A 117 -5.18 -2.65 12.47
C PRO A 117 -6.25 -2.89 11.40
N SER A 118 -6.24 -2.07 10.36
CA SER A 118 -6.99 -2.31 9.12
C SER A 118 -6.05 -2.73 7.98
N ALA A 119 -6.62 -3.05 6.81
CA ALA A 119 -5.86 -3.57 5.69
C ALA A 119 -4.77 -2.59 5.21
N PRO A 120 -3.54 -3.06 4.93
CA PRO A 120 -2.47 -2.24 4.37
C PRO A 120 -2.82 -1.67 2.99
N ALA A 121 -2.11 -0.61 2.60
CA ALA A 121 -2.34 0.14 1.36
C ALA A 121 -2.41 -0.68 0.06
N PHE A 122 -1.63 -1.75 -0.01
CA PHE A 122 -1.40 -2.55 -1.21
C PHE A 122 -2.01 -3.95 -1.14
N PHE A 123 -2.89 -4.22 -0.17
CA PHE A 123 -3.57 -5.51 -0.12
C PHE A 123 -4.56 -5.62 -1.29
N VAL A 124 -4.23 -6.45 -2.28
CA VAL A 124 -5.18 -6.88 -3.31
C VAL A 124 -5.87 -8.13 -2.78
N SER A 125 -7.09 -7.98 -2.26
CA SER A 125 -7.97 -9.14 -2.05
C SER A 125 -8.24 -9.75 -3.42
N SER A 126 -7.96 -11.04 -3.62
CA SER A 126 -8.27 -11.75 -4.87
C SER A 126 -9.79 -11.95 -5.11
N THR A 127 -10.66 -11.32 -4.32
CA THR A 127 -12.08 -11.19 -4.64
C THR A 127 -12.25 -10.13 -5.72
N MET A 128 -12.33 -10.61 -6.96
CA MET A 128 -12.68 -9.87 -8.15
C MET A 128 -14.06 -9.22 -7.96
N GLU A 129 -14.09 -7.96 -7.51
CA GLU A 129 -15.29 -7.13 -7.57
C GLU A 129 -15.62 -6.86 -9.05
N PRO A 130 -16.83 -7.17 -9.53
CA PRO A 130 -17.17 -6.96 -10.93
C PRO A 130 -17.18 -5.47 -11.22
N ALA A 131 -16.31 -5.05 -12.14
CA ALA A 131 -16.34 -3.72 -12.72
C ALA A 131 -17.75 -3.46 -13.27
N PHE A 132 -18.40 -2.41 -12.76
CA PHE A 132 -19.66 -1.91 -13.30
C PHE A 132 -19.46 -1.57 -14.78
N GLN A 133 -19.98 -2.43 -15.66
CA GLN A 133 -20.16 -2.13 -17.07
C GLN A 133 -21.20 -1.00 -17.17
N SER A 134 -20.75 0.20 -17.55
CA SER A 134 -21.66 1.21 -18.07
C SER A 134 -22.23 0.70 -19.39
N THR A 135 -23.47 0.27 -19.37
CA THR A 135 -24.27 -0.01 -20.55
C THR A 135 -24.60 1.30 -21.26
N SER A 136 -23.96 1.57 -22.38
CA SER A 136 -24.46 2.52 -23.38
C SER A 136 -25.62 1.87 -24.12
N GLN A 137 -26.86 2.30 -23.85
CA GLN A 137 -28.00 2.04 -24.72
C GLN A 137 -28.12 3.19 -25.72
N GLU A 138 -27.88 2.86 -26.98
CA GLU A 138 -28.40 3.58 -28.13
C GLU A 138 -29.88 3.22 -28.29
N ASP A 139 -30.76 4.20 -28.49
CA ASP A 139 -31.94 3.97 -29.32
C ASP A 139 -32.29 5.22 -30.13
N HIS A 140 -32.57 4.97 -31.41
CA HIS A 140 -32.74 5.91 -32.50
C HIS A 140 -34.15 6.51 -32.52
N SER A 141 -34.28 7.78 -32.95
CA SER A 141 -35.34 8.27 -33.85
C SER A 141 -35.10 9.74 -34.25
N ASP A 142 -34.82 9.95 -35.54
CA ASP A 142 -34.80 11.24 -36.27
C ASP A 142 -36.20 11.49 -36.91
N PRO A 143 -36.59 12.67 -37.52
CA PRO A 143 -35.73 13.53 -38.35
C PRO A 143 -35.98 15.08 -38.42
N SER A 144 -34.95 15.78 -38.94
CA SER A 144 -34.95 16.94 -39.89
C SER A 144 -35.11 18.42 -39.39
N PRO A 145 -34.65 19.44 -40.16
CA PRO A 145 -33.29 19.68 -40.68
C PRO A 145 -32.84 21.18 -40.58
N SER A 146 -31.54 21.50 -40.54
CA SER A 146 -30.97 22.74 -41.16
C SER A 146 -29.44 22.87 -41.10
N LYS A 147 -28.83 22.79 -42.30
CA LYS A 147 -27.72 23.62 -42.86
C LYS A 147 -26.29 23.60 -42.23
N LYS A 148 -25.42 22.76 -42.85
CA LYS A 148 -24.03 22.95 -43.44
C LYS A 148 -23.01 23.96 -42.83
N PRO A 149 -21.69 23.85 -43.12
CA PRO A 149 -20.85 22.68 -43.48
C PRO A 149 -19.52 22.57 -42.67
N LEU A 150 -18.79 21.49 -42.93
CA LEU A 150 -17.42 21.13 -42.53
C LEU A 150 -16.42 22.28 -42.41
N GLU A 151 -15.47 22.17 -41.45
CA GLU A 151 -14.05 22.08 -41.78
C GLU A 151 -13.20 21.56 -40.61
N SER A 152 -12.26 20.68 -40.98
CA SER A 152 -11.21 20.08 -40.18
C SER A 152 -10.02 21.02 -40.15
N ILE A 153 -9.29 21.10 -39.02
CA ILE A 153 -7.83 21.28 -38.99
C ILE A 153 -7.30 20.93 -37.59
N ASN A 154 -6.36 20.00 -37.56
CA ASN A 154 -5.47 19.73 -36.43
C ASN A 154 -4.35 20.77 -36.45
N ASP A 155 -4.03 21.35 -35.31
CA ASP A 155 -2.74 22.04 -35.11
C ASP A 155 -1.95 21.37 -33.98
N VAL A 156 -0.89 20.66 -34.37
CA VAL A 156 0.18 20.18 -33.48
C VAL A 156 1.37 21.10 -33.72
N SER A 157 1.75 21.90 -32.72
CA SER A 157 3.01 22.63 -32.72
C SER A 157 4.15 21.71 -32.29
N ILE A 158 5.00 21.30 -33.23
CA ILE A 158 6.29 20.67 -32.96
C ILE A 158 7.33 21.80 -32.86
N THR A 159 7.98 21.92 -31.72
CA THR A 159 9.16 22.77 -31.54
C THR A 159 10.42 21.90 -31.68
N GLU A 160 11.18 22.07 -32.75
CA GLU A 160 12.53 21.51 -32.87
C GLU A 160 13.53 22.36 -32.06
N LEU A 161 14.42 21.70 -31.33
CA LEU A 161 15.54 22.31 -30.60
C LEU A 161 16.84 22.00 -31.35
N ASP A 162 17.54 23.05 -31.80
CA ASP A 162 18.88 22.94 -32.38
C ASP A 162 19.93 22.78 -31.26
N PRO A 163 20.88 21.82 -31.38
CA PRO A 163 22.00 21.68 -30.46
C PRO A 163 23.16 22.64 -30.80
N ARG A 164 23.78 23.23 -29.78
CA ARG A 164 25.11 23.86 -29.85
C ARG A 164 26.12 22.99 -29.14
#